data_AF-A0A2D6X203-F1
#
_entry.id   AF-A0A2D6X203-F1
#
_cell.length_a   1.000
_cell.length_b   1.000
_cell.length_c   1.000
_cell.angle_alpha   90.00
_cell.angle_beta   90.00
_cell.angle_gamma   90.00
#
_symmetry.space_group_name_H-M   'P 1'
#
loop_
_entity.id
_entity.type
_entity.pdbx_description
1 polymer ?
#
loop_
_entity_poly.entity_id
_entity_poly.type
_entity_poly.pdbx_seq_one_letter_code
_entity_poly.pdbx_strand_id
1 'polypeptide(L)' 'MGLQGNGDSSESEDAAQMFEVNLMVDPDSRVWRIEATGQAATLLFFLLDASPNGVIQKLWDEAKFDRLVKYDLGELDG' A
#
# COMPACT_ATOMS: atom_id res chain seq x y z
N MET A 1 56.66 9.00 -11.21
CA MET A 1 55.39 9.70 -11.47
C MET A 1 54.27 8.73 -11.18
N GLY A 2 53.66 8.83 -10.00
CA GLY A 2 52.48 8.05 -9.64
C GLY A 2 51.25 8.88 -9.95
N LEU A 3 50.39 8.41 -10.85
CA LEU A 3 49.05 8.95 -11.00
C LEU A 3 48.13 8.08 -10.14
N GLN A 4 47.79 8.62 -8.97
CA GLN A 4 46.59 8.25 -8.24
C GLN A 4 45.38 8.58 -9.12
N GLY A 5 44.53 7.57 -9.35
CA GLY A 5 43.15 7.74 -9.77
C GLY A 5 42.31 6.84 -8.88
N ASN A 6 42.10 7.27 -7.63
CA ASN A 6 41.33 6.56 -6.61
C ASN A 6 40.20 7.49 -6.17
N GLY A 7 38.95 7.01 -6.25
CA GLY A 7 37.73 7.75 -5.94
C GLY A 7 37.24 8.50 -7.19
N ASP A 8 36.10 8.18 -7.76
CA ASP A 8 34.82 8.17 -7.05
C ASP A 8 33.85 7.19 -7.74
N SER A 9 33.59 6.05 -7.09
CA SER A 9 32.54 5.10 -7.49
C SER A 9 31.28 5.26 -6.64
N SER A 10 31.16 6.38 -5.89
CA SER A 10 30.13 6.53 -4.85
C SER A 10 28.81 7.10 -5.36
N GLU A 11 28.73 7.54 -6.62
CA GLU A 11 27.56 8.27 -7.14
C GLU A 11 26.46 7.37 -7.77
N SER A 12 26.51 6.05 -7.58
CA SER A 12 25.44 5.14 -8.03
C SER A 12 24.64 4.49 -6.90
N GLU A 13 24.81 4.98 -5.67
CA GLU A 13 24.10 4.47 -4.48
C GLU A 13 23.13 5.51 -3.88
N ASP A 14 22.83 6.59 -4.60
CA ASP A 14 21.68 7.45 -4.31
C ASP A 14 20.39 6.74 -4.72
N ALA A 15 20.03 5.76 -3.89
CA ALA A 15 18.68 5.42 -3.51
C ALA A 15 17.63 5.62 -4.61
N ALA A 16 17.56 4.66 -5.54
CA ALA A 16 16.25 4.21 -5.95
C ALA A 16 15.56 3.72 -4.67
N GLN A 17 14.94 4.63 -3.91
CA GLN A 17 14.07 4.29 -2.78
C GLN A 17 13.03 3.34 -3.36
N MET A 18 13.25 2.05 -3.13
CA MET A 18 12.39 1.01 -3.64
C MET A 18 11.01 1.29 -3.06
N PHE A 19 10.03 1.37 -3.95
CA PHE A 19 8.65 1.50 -3.53
C PHE A 19 8.27 0.20 -2.81
N GLU A 20 7.96 0.31 -1.53
CA GLU A 20 7.56 -0.80 -0.69
C GLU A 20 6.17 -0.51 -0.11
N VAL A 21 5.31 -1.53 -0.11
CA VAL A 21 3.97 -1.46 0.45
C VAL A 21 3.73 -2.70 1.28
N ASN A 22 3.34 -2.49 2.53
CA ASN A 22 2.84 -3.53 3.41
C ASN A 22 1.36 -3.25 3.74
N LEU A 23 0.55 -4.29 3.62
CA LEU A 23 -0.87 -4.25 3.94
C LEU A 23 -1.14 -5.27 5.04
N MET A 24 -1.57 -4.78 6.19
CA MET A 24 -1.88 -5.59 7.35
C MET A 24 -3.36 -5.46 7.68
N VAL A 25 -3.96 -6.58 8.08
CA VAL A 25 -5.33 -6.62 8.60
C VAL A 25 -5.26 -6.97 10.09
N ASP A 26 -5.90 -6.17 10.92
CA ASP A 26 -6.16 -6.55 12.30
C ASP A 26 -7.29 -7.60 12.30
N PRO A 27 -7.02 -8.84 12.74
CA PRO A 27 -7.99 -9.93 12.69
C PRO A 27 -9.20 -9.71 13.61
N ASP A 28 -9.04 -8.91 14.67
CA ASP A 28 -10.06 -8.71 15.69
C ASP A 28 -10.92 -7.47 15.39
N SER A 29 -10.28 -6.37 14.97
CA SER A 29 -10.96 -5.10 14.71
C SER A 29 -11.38 -4.90 13.25
N ARG A 30 -10.96 -5.79 12.34
CA ARG A 30 -11.16 -5.66 10.88
C ARG A 30 -10.64 -4.35 10.30
N VAL A 31 -9.71 -3.71 11.00
CA VAL A 31 -9.03 -2.50 10.53
C VAL A 31 -7.88 -2.88 9.62
N TRP A 32 -7.82 -2.23 8.46
CA TRP A 32 -6.69 -2.36 7.54
C TRP A 32 -5.68 -1.24 7.78
N ARG A 33 -4.40 -1.62 7.90
CA ARG A 33 -3.27 -0.71 8.00
C ARG A 33 -2.40 -0.83 6.76
N ILE A 34 -2.13 0.31 6.12
CA ILE A 34 -1.23 0.42 4.98
C ILE A 34 0.02 1.16 5.44
N GLU A 35 1.18 0.55 5.25
CA GLU A 35 2.49 1.17 5.43
C GLU A 35 3.19 1.19 4.08
N ALA A 36 3.59 2.38 3.61
CA ALA A 36 4.22 2.54 2.30
C ALA A 36 5.42 3.50 2.37
N THR A 37 6.49 3.14 1.68
CA THR A 37 7.73 3.92 1.59
C THR A 37 8.08 4.18 0.13
N GLY A 38 8.45 5.42 -0.18
CA GLY A 38 8.87 5.82 -1.51
C GLY A 38 8.85 7.34 -1.68
N GLN A 39 9.14 7.80 -2.90
CA GLN A 39 9.04 9.22 -3.24
C GLN A 39 7.59 9.73 -3.05
N ALA A 40 7.44 10.98 -2.61
CA ALA A 40 6.13 11.58 -2.35
C ALA A 40 5.18 11.49 -3.56
N ALA A 41 5.70 11.69 -4.78
CA ALA A 41 4.91 11.54 -6.00
C ALA A 41 4.39 10.10 -6.19
N THR A 42 5.23 9.09 -5.96
CA THR A 42 4.84 7.67 -6.04
C THR A 42 3.77 7.33 -5.01
N LEU A 43 3.91 7.80 -3.78
CA LEU A 43 2.91 7.60 -2.73
C LEU A 43 1.57 8.25 -3.10
N LEU A 44 1.61 9.46 -3.67
CA LEU A 44 0.41 10.15 -4.14
C LEU A 44 -0.28 9.38 -5.28
N PHE A 45 0.47 8.91 -6.28
CA PHE A 45 -0.09 8.12 -7.38
C PHE A 45 -0.66 6.79 -6.90
N PHE A 46 0.01 6.13 -5.95
CA PHE A 46 -0.49 4.91 -5.33
C PHE A 46 -1.84 5.12 -4.64
N LEU A 47 -1.98 6.21 -3.87
CA LEU A 47 -3.24 6.54 -3.17
C LEU A 47 -4.37 6.97 -4.12
N LEU A 48 -4.03 7.57 -5.26
CA LEU A 48 -4.99 8.04 -6.25
C LEU A 48 -5.30 7.00 -7.34
N ASP A 49 -4.68 5.81 -7.29
CA ASP A 49 -4.90 4.78 -8.29
C ASP A 49 -6.31 4.18 -8.17
N ALA A 50 -7.19 4.63 -9.05
CA ALA A 50 -8.55 4.13 -9.23
C ALA A 50 -8.66 3.00 -10.26
N SER A 51 -7.52 2.42 -10.69
CA SER A 51 -7.54 1.26 -11.57
C SER A 51 -8.22 0.06 -10.88
N PRO A 52 -8.73 -0.92 -11.65
CA PRO A 52 -9.34 -2.13 -11.08
C PRO A 52 -8.39 -2.96 -10.20
N ASN A 53 -7.08 -2.73 -10.30
CA ASN A 53 -6.06 -3.41 -9.50
C ASN A 53 -5.45 -2.48 -8.43
N GLY A 54 -5.99 -1.26 -8.28
CA GLY A 54 -5.49 -0.25 -7.35
C GLY A 54 -5.85 -0.55 -5.89
N VAL A 55 -5.12 0.09 -4.98
CA VAL A 55 -5.33 -0.08 -3.53
C VAL A 55 -6.74 0.33 -3.10
N ILE A 56 -7.31 1.36 -3.72
CA ILE A 56 -8.66 1.83 -3.45
C ILE A 56 -9.70 0.77 -3.79
N GLN A 57 -9.56 0.10 -4.94
CA GLN A 57 -10.47 -0.98 -5.36
C GLN A 57 -10.37 -2.17 -4.39
N LYS A 58 -9.15 -2.55 -3.98
CA LYS A 58 -8.95 -3.61 -2.98
C LYS A 58 -9.63 -3.29 -1.65
N LEU A 59 -9.41 -2.09 -1.10
CA LEU A 59 -10.07 -1.66 0.14
C LEU A 59 -11.60 -1.65 0.01
N TRP A 60 -12.11 -1.23 -1.14
CA TRP A 60 -13.54 -1.21 -1.42
C TRP A 60 -14.17 -2.61 -1.45
N ASP A 61 -13.50 -3.58 -2.05
CA ASP A 61 -14.00 -4.96 -2.13
C ASP A 61 -13.97 -5.66 -0.77
N GLU A 62 -12.93 -5.43 0.03
CA GLU A 62 -12.84 -5.95 1.40
C GLU A 62 -13.89 -5.29 2.32
N ALA A 63 -14.16 -4.00 2.15
CA ALA A 63 -15.17 -3.27 2.93
C ALA A 63 -16.61 -3.74 2.67
N LYS A 64 -16.90 -4.36 1.51
CA LYS A 64 -18.26 -4.87 1.21
C LYS A 64 -18.70 -5.97 2.17
N PHE A 65 -17.77 -6.69 2.82
CA PHE A 65 -18.11 -7.71 3.81
C PHE A 65 -18.74 -7.15 5.10
N ASP A 66 -18.61 -5.86 5.40
CA ASP A 66 -19.33 -5.22 6.52
C ASP A 66 -20.82 -5.01 6.24
N ARG A 67 -21.25 -5.04 4.98
CA ARG A 67 -22.68 -4.92 4.63
C ARG A 67 -23.44 -6.24 4.79
N LEU A 68 -22.76 -7.39 4.72
CA LEU A 68 -23.40 -8.71 4.86
C LEU A 68 -23.81 -9.02 6.30
N VAL A 69 -23.15 -8.44 7.31
CA VAL A 69 -23.54 -8.60 8.73
C VAL A 69 -24.88 -7.91 9.05
N LYS A 70 -25.35 -6.98 8.20
CA LYS A 70 -26.69 -6.38 8.36
C LYS A 70 -27.84 -7.25 7.87
N TYR A 71 -27.58 -8.28 7.07
CA TYR A 71 -28.63 -9.19 6.57
C TYR A 71 -28.79 -10.45 7.43
N ASP A 72 -27.93 -10.67 8.42
CA ASP A 72 -28.06 -11.75 9.41
C ASP A 72 -28.71 -11.26 10.72
N LEU A 73 -29.54 -10.21 10.63
CA LEU A 73 -30.42 -9.74 11.70
C LEU A 73 -31.87 -10.08 11.35
N GLY A 74 -32.19 -11.36 11.52
CA GLY A 74 -33.55 -11.85 11.70
C GLY A 74 -34.31 -12.12 10.40
N GLU A 75 -34.77 -13.36 10.27
CA GLU A 75 -36.00 -13.64 9.54
C GLU A 75 -37.06 -12.64 10.00
N LEU A 76 -37.52 -11.79 9.09
CA LEU A 76 -38.79 -11.09 9.27
C LEU A 76 -39.88 -12.13 9.02
N ASP A 77 -40.23 -12.86 10.08
CA ASP A 77 -41.56 -13.45 10.17
C ASP A 77 -42.58 -12.30 10.10
N GLY A 78 -43.42 -12.35 9.06
CA GLY A 78 -44.51 -11.42 8.79
C GLY A 78 -45.30 -11.80 7.55
#